data_AF-A0A846GRV8-F1
#
_entry.id   AF-A0A846GRV8-F1
#
_cell.length_a   1.000
_cell.length_b   1.000
_cell.length_c   1.000
_cell.angle_alpha   90.00
_cell.angle_beta   90.00
_cell.angle_gamma   90.00
#
_symmetry.space_group_name_H-M   'P 1'
#
loop_
_entity.id
_entity.type
_entity.pdbx_description
1 polymer ?
#
loop_
_entity_poly.entity_id
_entity_poly.type
_entity_poly.pdbx_seq_one_letter_code
_entity_poly.pdbx_strand_id
1 'polypeptide(L)'
;MNLPESVKFWSQFFHPLLMWVLLAAAFYALYLGLKIQKTRTAEGDEKKALVKGQYNVKHHLVGSALLAMMVLGTIGGMAVTYINNGKLFFGPHLLAGLGMTGIIATSASLTPLMQKGQAWARYSHIVLNVALLGLFSWQAITGMQIVQKILSNP
;
A
#
# COMPACT_ATOMS: atom_id res chain seq x y z
N MET A 1 -26.28 14.77 -5.96
CA MET A 1 -25.53 15.72 -6.81
C MET A 1 -25.37 15.08 -8.18
N ASN A 2 -25.81 15.73 -9.26
CA ASN A 2 -25.71 15.16 -10.60
C ASN A 2 -24.34 15.51 -11.20
N LEU A 3 -23.35 14.63 -10.96
CA LEU A 3 -22.06 14.74 -11.65
C LEU A 3 -22.21 14.43 -13.14
N PRO A 4 -21.42 15.08 -14.01
CA PRO A 4 -21.36 14.72 -15.43
C PRO A 4 -21.04 13.23 -15.64
N GLU A 5 -21.66 12.60 -16.63
CA GLU A 5 -21.43 11.17 -16.94
C GLU A 5 -19.97 10.85 -17.25
N SER A 6 -19.27 11.76 -17.91
CA SER A 6 -17.83 11.64 -18.16
C SER A 6 -17.02 11.55 -16.87
N VAL A 7 -17.33 12.39 -15.87
CA VAL A 7 -16.66 12.38 -14.56
C VAL A 7 -16.94 11.06 -13.84
N LYS A 8 -18.18 10.59 -13.88
CA LYS A 8 -18.58 9.29 -13.31
C LYS A 8 -17.79 8.15 -13.94
N PHE A 9 -17.74 8.09 -15.26
CA PHE A 9 -17.00 7.06 -16.00
C PHE A 9 -15.50 7.07 -15.67
N TRP A 10 -14.82 8.21 -15.86
CA TRP A 10 -13.37 8.30 -15.67
C TRP A 10 -12.93 8.10 -14.20
N SER A 11 -13.77 8.48 -13.24
CA SER A 11 -13.46 8.31 -11.81
C SER A 11 -13.29 6.85 -11.39
N GLN A 12 -13.92 5.90 -12.08
CA GLN A 12 -13.83 4.46 -11.79
C GLN A 12 -12.42 3.90 -11.98
N PHE A 13 -11.61 4.51 -12.85
CA PHE A 13 -10.28 4.02 -13.21
C PHE A 13 -9.15 4.60 -12.35
N PHE A 14 -9.41 5.70 -11.64
CA PHE A 14 -8.39 6.36 -10.83
C PHE A 14 -7.90 5.46 -9.68
N HIS A 15 -8.82 4.83 -8.96
CA HIS A 15 -8.46 3.93 -7.86
C HIS A 15 -7.64 2.73 -8.34
N PRO A 16 -8.06 1.93 -9.34
CA PRO A 16 -7.25 0.83 -9.88
C PRO A 16 -5.86 1.27 -10.34
N LEU A 17 -5.75 2.40 -11.05
CA LEU A 17 -4.47 2.93 -11.52
C LEU A 17 -3.55 3.28 -10.34
N LEU A 18 -4.08 4.03 -9.36
CA LEU A 18 -3.35 4.36 -8.15
C LEU A 18 -2.88 3.10 -7.41
N MET A 19 -3.73 2.08 -7.28
CA MET A 19 -3.39 0.83 -6.60
C MET A 19 -2.22 0.11 -7.27
N TRP A 20 -2.13 0.10 -8.60
CA TRP A 20 -0.96 -0.47 -9.31
C TRP A 20 0.33 0.30 -9.03
N VAL A 21 0.28 1.64 -9.05
CA VAL A 21 1.44 2.48 -8.71
C VAL A 21 1.88 2.22 -7.27
N LEU A 22 0.94 2.13 -6.33
CA LEU A 22 1.23 1.85 -4.93
C LEU A 22 1.76 0.42 -4.72
N LEU A 23 1.30 -0.57 -5.49
CA LEU A 23 1.84 -1.93 -5.42
C LEU A 23 3.31 -1.96 -5.87
N ALA A 24 3.65 -1.27 -6.95
CA ALA A 24 5.04 -1.14 -7.39
C ALA A 24 5.91 -0.43 -6.33
N ALA A 25 5.38 0.64 -5.72
CA ALA A 25 6.04 1.33 -4.62
C ALA A 25 6.20 0.44 -3.37
N ALA A 26 5.26 -0.46 -3.09
CA ALA A 26 5.35 -1.42 -1.99
C ALA A 26 6.48 -2.44 -2.21
N PHE A 27 6.64 -2.95 -3.43
CA PHE A 27 7.80 -3.80 -3.78
C PHE A 27 9.12 -3.03 -3.67
N TYR A 28 9.14 -1.75 -4.06
CA TYR A 28 10.32 -0.91 -3.87
C TYR A 28 10.62 -0.68 -2.37
N ALA A 29 9.59 -0.45 -1.54
CA ALA A 29 9.75 -0.34 -0.10
C ALA A 29 10.31 -1.64 0.52
N LEU A 30 9.85 -2.81 0.06
CA LEU A 30 10.43 -4.11 0.44
C LEU A 30 11.92 -4.18 0.09
N TYR A 31 12.29 -3.82 -1.14
CA TYR A 31 13.70 -3.77 -1.55
C TYR A 31 14.55 -2.88 -0.63
N LEU A 32 14.06 -1.69 -0.29
CA LEU A 32 14.74 -0.80 0.65
C LEU A 32 14.85 -1.43 2.06
N GLY A 33 13.80 -2.11 2.52
CA GLY A 33 13.79 -2.85 3.78
C GLY A 33 14.86 -3.95 3.85
N LEU A 34 15.00 -4.72 2.77
CA LEU A 34 16.05 -5.75 2.64
C LEU A 34 17.45 -5.14 2.65
N LYS A 35 17.65 -3.99 1.99
CA LYS A 35 18.93 -3.26 2.06
C LYS A 35 19.25 -2.80 3.48
N ILE A 36 18.27 -2.29 4.23
CA ILE A 36 18.46 -1.92 5.65
C ILE A 36 18.87 -3.13 6.49
N GLN A 37 18.23 -4.28 6.29
CA GLN A 37 18.61 -5.52 6.98
C GLN A 37 20.05 -5.90 6.64
N LYS A 38 20.42 -5.87 5.35
CA LYS A 38 21.78 -6.17 4.89
C LYS A 38 22.82 -5.22 5.49
N THR A 39 22.53 -3.92 5.64
CA THR A 39 23.45 -2.96 6.28
C THR A 39 23.81 -3.34 7.72
N ARG A 40 22.93 -4.06 8.43
CA ARG A 40 23.19 -4.48 9.82
C ARG A 40 24.17 -5.63 9.93
N THR A 41 24.25 -6.49 8.91
CA THR A 41 25.09 -7.69 8.90
C THR A 41 26.32 -7.55 8.01
N ALA A 42 26.38 -6.54 7.15
CA ALA A 42 27.53 -6.28 6.28
C ALA A 42 28.72 -5.70 7.06
N GLU A 43 29.92 -5.93 6.53
CA GLU A 43 31.20 -5.48 7.08
C GLU A 43 32.06 -4.78 6.01
N GLY A 44 33.18 -4.18 6.43
CA GLY A 44 34.16 -3.57 5.52
C GLY A 44 33.58 -2.51 4.57
N ASP A 45 34.05 -2.54 3.33
CA ASP A 45 33.67 -1.54 2.31
C ASP A 45 32.23 -1.69 1.83
N GLU A 46 31.67 -2.90 1.89
CA GLU A 46 30.25 -3.13 1.60
C GLU A 46 29.36 -2.37 2.58
N LYS A 47 29.65 -2.43 3.89
CA LYS A 47 28.91 -1.67 4.89
C LYS A 47 29.00 -0.17 4.63
N LYS A 48 30.19 0.35 4.30
CA LYS A 48 30.39 1.77 3.98
C LYS A 48 29.52 2.20 2.79
N ALA A 49 29.49 1.40 1.73
CA ALA A 49 28.66 1.66 0.55
C ALA A 49 27.16 1.64 0.90
N LEU A 50 26.71 0.66 1.68
CA LEU A 50 25.31 0.55 2.09
C LEU A 50 24.85 1.70 3.01
N VAL A 51 25.71 2.18 3.91
CA VAL A 51 25.44 3.35 4.76
C VAL A 51 25.29 4.62 3.92
N LYS A 52 26.18 4.84 2.93
CA LYS A 52 26.06 5.96 1.99
C LYS A 52 24.75 5.94 1.19
N GLY A 53 24.18 4.76 0.97
CA GLY A 53 22.91 4.60 0.26
C GLY A 53 21.68 5.16 0.97
N GLN A 54 21.76 5.43 2.28
CA GLN A 54 20.71 6.01 3.13
C GLN A 54 19.34 5.32 2.99
N TYR A 55 19.35 3.98 2.88
CA TYR A 55 18.15 3.19 2.62
C TYR A 55 17.08 3.32 3.70
N ASN A 56 17.45 3.59 4.95
CA ASN A 56 16.53 3.87 6.05
C ASN A 56 15.69 5.14 5.80
N VAL A 57 16.32 6.22 5.32
CA VAL A 57 15.63 7.49 5.01
C VAL A 57 14.70 7.29 3.82
N LYS A 58 15.18 6.64 2.77
CA LYS A 58 14.38 6.31 1.58
C LYS A 58 13.18 5.44 1.94
N HIS A 59 13.38 4.41 2.75
CA HIS A 59 12.30 3.51 3.18
C HIS A 59 11.26 4.26 4.01
N HIS A 60 11.69 5.14 4.92
CA HIS A 60 10.77 5.97 5.69
C HIS A 60 9.94 6.89 4.80
N LEU A 61 10.56 7.58 3.83
CA LEU A 61 9.85 8.47 2.92
C LEU A 61 8.84 7.71 2.04
N VAL A 62 9.28 6.62 1.40
CA VAL A 62 8.40 5.78 0.58
C VAL A 62 7.28 5.17 1.42
N GLY A 63 7.59 4.67 2.62
CA GLY A 63 6.61 4.09 3.54
C GLY A 63 5.55 5.11 4.01
N SER A 64 5.95 6.33 4.33
CA SER A 64 5.03 7.41 4.70
C SER A 64 4.12 7.82 3.53
N ALA A 65 4.68 7.90 2.31
CA ALA A 65 3.88 8.17 1.11
C ALA A 65 2.90 7.02 0.83
N LEU A 66 3.33 5.76 0.94
CA LEU A 66 2.48 4.59 0.81
C LEU A 66 1.33 4.61 1.80
N LEU A 67 1.60 4.89 3.09
CA LEU A 67 0.56 5.01 4.11
C LEU A 67 -0.49 6.06 3.71
N ALA A 68 -0.05 7.28 3.42
CA ALA A 68 -0.97 8.38 3.10
C ALA A 68 -1.81 8.07 1.85
N MET A 69 -1.15 7.63 0.77
CA MET A 69 -1.82 7.39 -0.51
C MET A 69 -2.70 6.14 -0.48
N MET A 70 -2.35 5.11 0.29
CA MET A 70 -3.20 3.92 0.44
C MET A 70 -4.47 4.26 1.24
N VAL A 71 -4.35 5.01 2.35
CA VAL A 71 -5.50 5.47 3.13
C VAL A 71 -6.43 6.35 2.28
N LEU A 72 -5.87 7.37 1.62
CA LEU A 72 -6.65 8.27 0.76
C LEU A 72 -7.21 7.55 -0.46
N GLY A 73 -6.46 6.61 -1.04
CA GLY A 73 -6.91 5.78 -2.15
C GLY A 73 -8.09 4.87 -1.78
N THR A 74 -8.08 4.30 -0.58
CA THR A 74 -9.20 3.52 -0.03
C THR A 74 -10.43 4.40 0.18
N ILE A 75 -10.28 5.56 0.82
CA ILE A 75 -11.37 6.52 1.02
C ILE A 75 -11.94 6.99 -0.33
N GLY A 76 -11.08 7.37 -1.27
CA GLY A 76 -11.46 7.81 -2.61
C GLY A 76 -12.17 6.72 -3.40
N GLY A 77 -11.67 5.48 -3.37
CA GLY A 77 -12.31 4.33 -4.03
C GLY A 77 -13.72 4.04 -3.49
N MET A 78 -13.90 4.10 -2.16
CA MET A 78 -15.22 3.99 -1.55
C MET A 78 -16.13 5.17 -1.95
N ALA A 79 -15.63 6.40 -1.93
CA ALA A 79 -16.38 7.58 -2.32
C ALA A 79 -16.87 7.50 -3.77
N VAL A 80 -15.98 7.14 -4.71
CA VAL A 80 -16.32 6.93 -6.12
C VAL A 80 -17.37 5.82 -6.26
N THR A 81 -17.20 4.72 -5.55
CA THR A 81 -18.19 3.62 -5.57
C THR A 81 -19.57 4.11 -5.12
N TYR A 82 -19.63 4.83 -4.00
CA TYR A 82 -20.89 5.32 -3.43
C TYR A 82 -21.56 6.35 -4.35
N ILE A 83 -20.80 7.31 -4.87
CA ILE A 83 -21.32 8.36 -5.77
C ILE A 83 -21.92 7.76 -7.04
N ASN A 84 -21.30 6.71 -7.58
CA ASN A 84 -21.74 6.09 -8.83
C ASN A 84 -22.87 5.07 -8.64
N ASN A 85 -22.97 4.42 -7.48
CA ASN A 85 -23.90 3.31 -7.28
C ASN A 85 -24.96 3.54 -6.18
N GLY A 86 -24.88 4.65 -5.44
CA GLY A 86 -25.72 4.94 -4.28
C GLY A 86 -25.47 4.06 -3.04
N LYS A 87 -24.51 3.12 -3.13
CA LYS A 87 -24.13 2.20 -2.06
C LYS A 87 -22.69 1.73 -2.22
N LEU A 88 -22.11 1.21 -1.15
CA LEU A 88 -20.88 0.44 -1.20
C LEU A 88 -21.19 -1.04 -1.47
N PHE A 89 -20.33 -1.70 -2.24
CA PHE A 89 -20.41 -3.14 -2.43
C PHE A 89 -19.69 -3.85 -1.29
N PHE A 90 -20.45 -4.44 -0.37
CA PHE A 90 -19.90 -5.23 0.73
C PHE A 90 -19.44 -6.59 0.21
N GLY A 91 -18.14 -6.73 -0.04
CA GLY A 91 -17.56 -7.96 -0.56
C GLY A 91 -16.08 -8.10 -0.22
N PRO A 92 -15.45 -9.21 -0.65
CA PRO A 92 -14.07 -9.55 -0.29
C PRO A 92 -13.06 -8.44 -0.62
N HIS A 93 -13.24 -7.73 -1.74
CA HIS A 93 -12.36 -6.63 -2.15
C HIS A 93 -12.38 -5.47 -1.13
N LEU A 94 -13.57 -4.98 -0.78
CA LEU A 94 -13.74 -3.90 0.19
C LEU A 94 -13.18 -4.30 1.57
N LEU A 95 -13.55 -5.48 2.07
CA LEU A 95 -13.11 -5.94 3.39
C LEU A 95 -11.60 -6.12 3.47
N ALA A 96 -11.00 -6.71 2.44
CA ALA A 96 -9.54 -6.85 2.37
C ALA A 96 -8.85 -5.48 2.27
N GLY A 97 -9.37 -4.54 1.46
CA GLY A 97 -8.82 -3.19 1.37
C GLY A 97 -8.88 -2.40 2.69
N LEU A 98 -9.97 -2.54 3.45
CA LEU A 98 -10.08 -1.98 4.81
C LEU A 98 -9.10 -2.63 5.78
N GLY A 99 -8.97 -3.96 5.72
CA GLY A 99 -7.98 -4.70 6.51
C GLY A 99 -6.54 -4.27 6.21
N MET A 100 -6.20 -4.12 4.93
CA MET A 100 -4.90 -3.62 4.48
C MET A 100 -4.63 -2.20 4.98
N THR A 101 -5.65 -1.33 4.98
CA THR A 101 -5.56 0.03 5.51
C THR A 101 -5.23 0.02 7.01
N GLY A 102 -5.86 -0.88 7.78
CA GLY A 102 -5.50 -1.10 9.18
C GLY A 102 -4.08 -1.63 9.35
N ILE A 103 -3.69 -2.64 8.57
CA ILE A 103 -2.36 -3.25 8.62
C ILE A 103 -1.25 -2.22 8.37
N ILE A 104 -1.35 -1.40 7.31
CA ILE A 104 -0.30 -0.41 6.99
C ILE A 104 -0.21 0.68 8.06
N ALA A 105 -1.34 1.13 8.61
CA ALA A 105 -1.37 2.12 9.69
C ALA A 105 -0.74 1.56 10.98
N THR A 106 -1.12 0.35 11.40
CA THR A 106 -0.51 -0.33 12.54
C THR A 106 0.97 -0.59 12.31
N SER A 107 1.36 -1.02 11.11
CA SER A 107 2.77 -1.27 10.79
C SER A 107 3.61 0.00 10.87
N ALA A 108 3.10 1.12 10.35
CA ALA A 108 3.79 2.40 10.40
C ALA A 108 3.92 2.94 11.84
N SER A 109 2.92 2.74 12.70
CA SER A 109 2.95 3.20 14.09
C SER A 109 4.00 2.51 14.96
N LEU A 110 4.54 1.36 14.53
CA LEU A 110 5.63 0.66 15.20
C LEU A 110 7.00 1.33 15.01
N THR A 111 7.12 2.29 14.08
CA THR A 111 8.39 2.94 13.73
C THR A 111 9.14 3.53 14.93
N PRO A 112 8.51 4.27 15.86
CA PRO A 112 9.22 4.84 17.03
C PRO A 112 9.79 3.76 17.95
N LEU A 113 9.08 2.64 18.13
CA LEU A 113 9.54 1.52 18.95
C LEU A 113 10.73 0.80 18.30
N MET A 114 10.68 0.62 16.97
CA MET A 114 11.80 0.08 16.19
C MET A 114 13.04 0.96 16.24
N GLN A 115 12.87 2.29 16.20
CA GLN A 115 13.95 3.27 16.33
C GLN A 115 14.60 3.21 17.72
N LYS A 116 13.81 2.91 18.76
CA LYS A 116 14.29 2.61 20.11
C LYS A 116 14.92 1.22 20.26
N GLY A 117 15.10 0.48 19.16
CA GLY A 117 15.76 -0.82 19.15
C GLY A 117 14.89 -2.01 19.56
N GLN A 118 13.58 -1.83 19.76
CA GLN A 118 12.70 -2.92 20.18
C GLN A 118 12.54 -3.97 19.06
N ALA A 119 13.04 -5.18 19.31
CA ALA A 119 13.06 -6.25 18.32
C ALA A 119 11.66 -6.76 17.96
N TRP A 120 10.76 -6.91 18.95
CA TRP A 120 9.40 -7.38 18.71
C TRP A 120 8.65 -6.44 17.75
N ALA A 121 8.78 -5.13 17.91
CA ALA A 121 8.14 -4.14 17.03
C ALA A 121 8.64 -4.27 15.59
N ARG A 122 9.93 -4.55 15.40
CA ARG A 122 10.52 -4.78 14.08
C ARG A 122 9.98 -6.06 13.43
N TYR A 123 9.90 -7.16 14.18
CA TYR A 123 9.36 -8.40 13.64
C TYR A 123 7.87 -8.25 13.31
N SER A 124 7.09 -7.61 14.19
CA SER A 124 5.69 -7.29 13.92
C SER A 124 5.53 -6.43 12.65
N HIS A 125 6.33 -5.38 12.49
CA HIS A 125 6.34 -4.55 11.27
C HIS A 125 6.62 -5.38 10.01
N ILE A 126 7.61 -6.28 10.05
CA ILE A 126 7.95 -7.14 8.91
C ILE A 126 6.79 -8.09 8.59
N VAL A 127 6.24 -8.81 9.58
CA VAL A 127 5.13 -9.75 9.39
C VAL A 127 3.91 -9.04 8.82
N LEU A 128 3.54 -7.89 9.40
CA LEU A 128 2.42 -7.07 8.92
C LEU A 128 2.63 -6.65 7.46
N ASN A 129 3.82 -6.21 7.07
CA ASN A 129 4.08 -5.79 5.69
C ASN A 129 4.17 -6.95 4.69
N VAL A 130 4.63 -8.14 5.11
CA VAL A 130 4.59 -9.33 4.25
C VAL A 130 3.13 -9.73 4.01
N ALA A 131 2.29 -9.75 5.05
CA ALA A 131 0.86 -10.00 4.92
C ALA A 131 0.19 -8.94 4.03
N LEU A 132 0.50 -7.66 4.26
CA LEU A 132 0.03 -6.55 3.43
C LEU A 132 0.38 -6.76 1.96
N LEU A 133 1.63 -7.08 1.63
CA LEU A 133 2.08 -7.25 0.25
C LEU A 133 1.39 -8.44 -0.43
N GLY A 134 1.19 -9.55 0.30
CA GLY A 134 0.43 -10.70 -0.19
C GLY A 134 -1.02 -10.34 -0.48
N LEU A 135 -1.70 -9.70 0.48
CA LEU A 135 -3.08 -9.21 0.30
C LEU A 135 -3.17 -8.20 -0.84
N PHE A 136 -2.23 -7.27 -0.95
CA PHE A 136 -2.24 -6.23 -1.98
C PHE A 136 -2.07 -6.83 -3.38
N SER A 137 -1.14 -7.78 -3.53
CA SER A 137 -0.93 -8.49 -4.79
C SER A 137 -2.19 -9.27 -5.20
N TRP A 138 -2.86 -9.92 -4.26
CA TRP A 138 -4.15 -10.59 -4.49
C TRP A 138 -5.26 -9.58 -4.87
N GLN A 139 -5.32 -8.45 -4.18
CA GLN A 139 -6.30 -7.38 -4.45
C GLN A 139 -6.11 -6.76 -5.83
N ALA A 140 -4.88 -6.66 -6.33
CA ALA A 140 -4.63 -6.19 -7.70
C ALA A 140 -5.29 -7.09 -8.76
N ILE A 141 -5.24 -8.42 -8.57
CA ILE A 141 -5.89 -9.38 -9.48
C ILE A 141 -7.42 -9.27 -9.37
N THR A 142 -7.96 -9.34 -8.15
CA THR A 142 -9.43 -9.30 -7.94
C THR A 142 -10.03 -7.95 -8.32
N GLY A 143 -9.30 -6.84 -8.15
CA GLY A 143 -9.73 -5.51 -8.58
C GLY A 143 -9.87 -5.41 -10.10
N MET A 144 -8.94 -6.01 -10.86
CA MET A 144 -9.06 -6.05 -12.33
C MET A 144 -10.25 -6.88 -12.81
N GLN A 145 -10.63 -7.94 -12.09
CA GLN A 145 -11.87 -8.70 -12.38
C GLN A 145 -13.12 -7.83 -12.18
N ILE A 146 -13.11 -6.91 -11.21
CA ILE A 146 -14.21 -5.95 -11.01
C ILE A 146 -14.26 -4.95 -12.17
N VAL A 147 -13.10 -4.39 -12.57
CA VAL A 147 -13.02 -3.47 -13.73
C VAL A 147 -13.55 -4.16 -14.99
N GLN A 148 -13.15 -5.41 -15.24
CA GLN A 148 -13.65 -6.18 -16.38
C GLN A 148 -15.18 -6.36 -16.35
N LYS A 149 -15.76 -6.66 -15.19
CA LYS A 149 -17.23 -6.80 -15.03
C LYS A 149 -17.97 -5.50 -15.34
N ILE A 150 -17.40 -4.35 -14.97
CA ILE A 150 -17.95 -3.03 -15.28
C ILE A 150 -17.89 -2.78 -16.80
N LEU A 151 -16.78 -3.13 -17.44
CA LEU A 151 -16.60 -2.92 -18.89
C LEU A 151 -17.45 -3.88 -19.74
N SER A 152 -17.70 -5.10 -19.27
CA SER A 152 -18.48 -6.11 -19.99
C SER A 152 -20.00 -5.93 -19.85
N ASN A 153 -20.46 -5.15 -18.87
CA ASN A 153 -21.86 -4.81 -18.64
C ASN A 153 -21.98 -3.28 -18.48
N PRO A 154 -21.83 -2.52 -19.59
CA PRO A 154 -21.80 -1.06 -19.56
C PRO A 154 -23.13 -0.43 -19.10
#